data_AF-A0A1L3FPM4-F1
#
_entry.id   AF-A0A1L3FPM4-F1
#
_cell.length_a   1.000
_cell.length_b   1.000
_cell.length_c   1.000
_cell.angle_alpha   90.00
_cell.angle_beta   90.00
_cell.angle_gamma   90.00
#
_symmetry.space_group_name_H-M   'P 1'
#
loop_
_entity.id
_entity.type
_entity.pdbx_description
1 polymer ?
#
loop_
_entity_poly.entity_id
_entity_poly.type
_entity_poly.pdbx_seq_one_letter_code
_entity_poly.pdbx_strand_id
1 'polypeptide(L)'
;MGFHVEHRQHKALNNWAENSHQPTRRRERIMERFKSSRQAQRFLSVHDQVANLFHIPYSGAVTADFRRASRGRAFATWREISATSAIAESRTFEKRLLRLAVD
;
A
#
# COMPACT_ATOMS: atom_id res chain seq x y z
N MET A 1 0.22 -29.82 18.61
CA MET A 1 -0.69 -29.44 17.52
C MET A 1 0.14 -29.10 16.28
N GLY A 2 0.46 -30.10 15.46
CA GLY A 2 1.24 -29.89 14.23
C GLY A 2 0.30 -29.57 13.08
N PHE A 3 0.45 -28.40 12.45
CA PHE A 3 -0.23 -28.11 11.20
C PHE A 3 0.42 -28.96 10.10
N HIS A 4 -0.20 -30.09 9.78
CA HIS A 4 0.14 -30.86 8.58
C HIS A 4 -0.27 -30.03 7.36
N VAL A 5 0.68 -29.31 6.76
CA VAL A 5 0.47 -28.63 5.49
C VAL A 5 0.64 -29.68 4.40
N GLU A 6 -0.45 -30.04 3.71
CA GLU A 6 -0.34 -30.91 2.54
C GLU A 6 0.52 -30.23 1.46
N HIS A 7 1.67 -30.83 1.19
CA HIS A 7 2.57 -30.35 0.14
C HIS A 7 2.02 -30.75 -1.23
N ARG A 8 1.29 -29.85 -1.89
CA ARG A 8 0.71 -30.08 -3.23
C ARG A 8 1.63 -29.55 -4.33
N GLN A 9 2.40 -30.45 -4.96
CA GLN A 9 3.33 -30.12 -6.07
C GLN A 9 2.67 -30.16 -7.45
N HIS A 10 1.42 -29.72 -7.58
CA HIS A 10 0.78 -29.68 -8.90
C HIS A 10 1.25 -28.46 -9.69
N LYS A 11 1.73 -28.66 -10.93
CA LYS A 11 2.30 -27.61 -11.78
C LYS A 11 1.36 -26.40 -11.97
N ALA A 12 0.05 -26.64 -12.07
CA ALA A 12 -0.92 -25.55 -12.20
C ALA A 12 -1.04 -24.69 -10.92
N LEU A 13 -0.92 -25.30 -9.73
CA LEU A 13 -0.96 -24.57 -8.46
C LEU A 13 0.27 -23.68 -8.30
N ASN A 14 1.45 -24.20 -8.66
CA ASN A 14 2.68 -23.41 -8.64
C ASN A 14 2.63 -22.25 -9.64
N ASN A 15 2.14 -22.50 -10.86
CA ASN A 15 1.95 -21.44 -11.85
C ASN A 15 0.94 -20.39 -11.40
N TRP A 16 -0.15 -20.76 -10.72
CA TRP A 16 -1.10 -19.78 -10.17
C TRP A 16 -0.51 -18.96 -9.03
N ALA A 17 0.20 -19.61 -8.09
CA ALA A 17 0.89 -18.91 -7.01
C ALA A 17 1.91 -17.92 -7.59
N GLU A 18 2.79 -18.37 -8.50
CA GLU A 18 3.79 -17.50 -9.14
C GLU A 18 3.14 -16.38 -9.97
N ASN A 19 2.08 -16.67 -10.73
CA ASN A 19 1.35 -15.67 -11.51
C ASN A 19 0.68 -14.61 -10.64
N SER A 20 0.18 -14.97 -9.45
CA SER A 20 -0.41 -14.01 -8.51
C SER A 20 0.61 -12.96 -8.02
N HIS A 21 1.90 -13.30 -8.02
CA HIS A 21 2.98 -12.41 -7.61
C HIS A 21 3.55 -11.55 -8.75
N GLN A 22 3.24 -11.85 -10.02
CA GLN A 22 3.78 -11.11 -11.17
C GLN A 22 3.46 -9.61 -11.16
N PRO A 23 2.23 -9.15 -10.82
CA PRO A 23 1.92 -7.72 -10.73
C PRO A 23 2.74 -7.01 -9.65
N THR A 24 2.93 -7.67 -8.50
CA THR A 24 3.74 -7.16 -7.38
C THR A 24 5.20 -7.05 -7.78
N ARG A 25 5.79 -8.12 -8.35
CA ARG A 25 7.17 -8.09 -8.84
C ARG A 25 7.37 -7.04 -9.93
N ARG A 26 6.44 -6.89 -10.88
CA ARG A 26 6.53 -5.85 -11.92
C ARG A 26 6.53 -4.45 -11.32
N ARG A 27 5.70 -4.21 -10.30
CA ARG A 27 5.64 -2.93 -9.58
C ARG A 27 6.92 -2.67 -8.80
N GLU A 28 7.42 -3.65 -8.06
CA GLU A 28 8.72 -3.59 -7.38
C GLU A 28 9.85 -3.29 -8.37
N ARG A 29 9.86 -3.94 -9.55
CA ARG A 29 10.85 -3.72 -10.61
C ARG A 29 10.76 -2.33 -11.24
N ILE A 30 9.57 -1.87 -11.60
CA ILE A 30 9.40 -0.51 -12.17
C ILE A 30 9.81 0.56 -11.15
N MET A 31 9.61 0.27 -9.86
CA MET A 31 9.98 1.14 -8.76
C MET A 31 11.36 0.81 -8.16
N GLU A 32 12.16 -0.04 -8.82
CA GLU A 32 13.52 -0.47 -8.42
C GLU A 32 14.43 0.75 -8.28
N ARG A 33 14.43 1.38 -7.10
CA ARG A 33 15.61 1.65 -6.28
C ARG A 33 15.26 1.68 -4.79
N PHE A 34 14.34 0.82 -4.33
CA PHE A 34 14.16 0.64 -2.90
C PHE A 34 15.46 0.07 -2.32
N LYS A 35 16.03 0.75 -1.31
CA LYS A 35 17.33 0.42 -0.73
C LYS A 35 17.29 -0.87 0.11
N SER A 36 16.10 -1.37 0.43
CA SER A 36 15.89 -2.61 1.20
C SER A 36 14.51 -3.22 0.99
N SER A 37 14.38 -4.51 1.26
CA SER A 37 13.10 -5.23 1.30
C SER A 37 12.12 -4.64 2.31
N ARG A 38 12.62 -4.18 3.48
CA ARG A 38 11.80 -3.51 4.50
C ARG A 38 11.16 -2.23 3.97
N GLN A 39 11.89 -1.46 3.16
CA GLN A 39 11.36 -0.24 2.54
C GLN A 39 10.26 -0.57 1.52
N ALA A 40 10.49 -1.59 0.69
CA ALA A 40 9.47 -2.09 -0.24
C ALA A 40 8.22 -2.57 0.51
N GLN A 41 8.38 -3.33 1.60
CA GLN A 41 7.25 -3.83 2.39
C GLN A 41 6.40 -2.70 3.00
N ARG A 42 7.04 -1.66 3.55
CA ARG A 42 6.33 -0.47 4.07
C ARG A 42 5.56 0.23 2.96
N PHE A 43 6.18 0.39 1.79
CA PHE A 43 5.52 0.96 0.63
C PHE A 43 4.31 0.12 0.21
N LEU A 44 4.48 -1.19 0.02
CA LEU A 44 3.42 -2.11 -0.38
C LEU A 44 2.24 -2.12 0.59
N SER A 45 2.47 -2.03 1.91
CA SER A 45 1.40 -2.04 2.91
C SER A 45 0.41 -0.88 2.78
N VAL A 46 0.83 0.25 2.22
CA VAL A 46 0.01 1.46 2.07
C VAL A 46 -0.38 1.69 0.61
N HIS A 47 0.42 1.21 -0.34
CA HIS A 47 0.27 1.49 -1.76
C HIS A 47 -1.13 1.14 -2.30
N ASP A 48 -1.67 -0.03 -1.99
CA ASP A 48 -2.96 -0.44 -2.55
C ASP A 48 -4.12 0.44 -2.05
N GLN A 49 -4.06 0.88 -0.80
CA GLN A 49 -5.02 1.83 -0.22
C GLN A 49 -4.95 3.18 -0.93
N VAL A 50 -3.74 3.65 -1.23
CA VAL A 50 -3.52 4.90 -1.99
C VAL A 50 -3.98 4.76 -3.43
N ALA A 51 -3.65 3.65 -4.09
CA ALA A 51 -4.03 3.38 -5.47
C ALA A 51 -5.55 3.37 -5.64
N ASN A 52 -6.30 2.83 -4.67
CA ASN A 52 -7.77 2.84 -4.68
C ASN A 52 -8.37 4.26 -4.70
N LEU A 53 -7.75 5.25 -4.03
CA LEU A 53 -8.23 6.64 -4.06
C LEU A 53 -8.16 7.25 -5.46
N PHE A 54 -7.18 6.85 -6.27
CA PHE A 54 -6.95 7.38 -7.61
C PHE A 54 -7.52 6.49 -8.72
N HIS A 55 -7.92 5.26 -8.38
CA HIS A 55 -8.58 4.34 -9.30
C HIS A 55 -10.05 4.71 -9.49
N ILE A 56 -10.29 5.81 -10.20
CA ILE A 56 -11.62 6.34 -10.49
C ILE A 56 -12.06 5.79 -11.85
N PRO A 57 -13.04 4.87 -11.91
CA PRO A 57 -13.58 4.40 -13.18
C PRO A 57 -14.37 5.53 -13.84
N TYR A 58 -13.99 5.88 -15.06
CA TYR A 58 -14.74 6.83 -15.88
C TYR A 58 -15.54 6.04 -16.92
N SER A 59 -16.87 5.95 -16.74
CA SER A 59 -17.75 5.36 -17.74
C SER A 59 -17.96 6.35 -18.90
N GLY A 60 -17.37 6.07 -20.06
CA GLY A 60 -17.60 6.82 -21.29
C GLY A 60 -16.94 8.21 -21.37
N ALA A 61 -17.53 9.11 -22.16
CA ALA A 61 -17.02 10.44 -22.44
C ALA A 61 -17.29 11.41 -21.29
N VAL A 62 -16.52 11.28 -20.21
CA VAL A 62 -16.51 12.21 -19.08
C VAL A 62 -15.75 13.49 -19.47
N THR A 63 -16.26 14.66 -19.05
CA THR A 63 -15.61 15.95 -19.33
C THR A 63 -14.25 16.07 -18.65
N ALA A 64 -13.36 16.88 -19.22
CA ALA A 64 -12.04 17.13 -18.62
C ALA A 64 -12.16 17.71 -17.20
N ASP A 65 -13.14 18.60 -16.98
CA ASP A 65 -13.35 19.24 -15.68
C ASP A 65 -13.83 18.28 -14.61
N PHE A 66 -14.72 17.34 -14.96
CA PHE A 66 -15.11 16.29 -14.02
C PHE A 66 -13.92 15.40 -13.62
N ARG A 67 -13.03 15.06 -14.57
CA ARG A 67 -11.80 14.29 -14.26
C ARG A 67 -10.87 15.07 -13.34
N ARG A 68 -10.69 16.38 -13.60
CA ARG A 68 -9.89 17.27 -12.74
C ARG A 68 -10.48 17.38 -11.32
N ALA A 69 -11.79 17.60 -11.22
CA ALA A 69 -12.48 17.67 -9.93
C ALA A 69 -12.38 16.36 -9.13
N SER A 70 -12.55 15.22 -9.81
CA SER A 70 -12.44 13.89 -9.20
C SER A 70 -11.03 13.62 -8.67
N ARG A 71 -9.99 13.97 -9.44
CA ARG A 71 -8.59 13.93 -8.97
C ARG A 71 -8.33 14.91 -7.83
N GLY A 72 -8.89 16.11 -7.89
CA GLY A 72 -8.78 17.12 -6.84
C GLY A 72 -9.31 16.62 -5.49
N ARG A 73 -10.45 15.93 -5.50
CA ARG A 73 -11.01 15.26 -4.31
C ARG A 73 -10.08 14.16 -3.79
N ALA A 74 -9.60 13.26 -4.66
CA ALA A 74 -8.68 12.20 -4.25
C ALA A 74 -7.40 12.76 -3.58
N PHE A 75 -6.84 13.85 -4.13
CA PHE A 75 -5.69 14.53 -3.53
C PHE A 75 -6.02 15.21 -2.19
N ALA A 76 -7.23 15.76 -2.02
CA ALA A 76 -7.65 16.33 -0.74
C ALA A 76 -7.73 15.26 0.35
N THR A 77 -8.37 14.11 0.06
CA THR A 77 -8.43 12.97 0.97
C THR A 77 -7.04 12.43 1.30
N TRP A 78 -6.14 12.34 0.32
CA TRP A 78 -4.77 11.91 0.57
C TRP A 78 -4.02 12.86 1.52
N ARG A 79 -4.19 14.18 1.37
CA ARG A 79 -3.58 15.17 2.27
C ARG A 79 -4.08 15.03 3.70
N GLU A 80 -5.37 14.77 3.89
CA GLU A 80 -5.96 14.55 5.21
C GLU A 80 -5.40 13.30 5.90
N ILE A 81 -5.34 12.18 5.18
CA ILE A 81 -4.81 10.91 5.70
C ILE A 81 -3.33 11.05 6.07
N SER A 82 -2.53 11.64 5.18
CA SER A 82 -1.08 11.80 5.39
C SER A 82 -0.76 12.80 6.53
N ALA A 83 -1.52 13.88 6.66
CA ALA A 83 -1.40 14.80 7.79
C ALA A 83 -1.80 14.13 9.12
N THR A 84 -2.89 13.34 9.11
CA THR A 84 -3.36 12.61 10.30
C THR A 84 -2.32 11.56 10.75
N SER A 85 -1.71 10.85 9.80
CA SER A 85 -0.64 9.89 10.08
C SER A 85 0.58 10.56 10.71
N ALA A 86 1.01 11.71 10.19
CA ALA A 86 2.15 12.46 10.74
C ALA A 86 1.90 12.93 12.18
N ILE A 87 0.68 13.37 12.48
CA ILE A 87 0.27 13.79 13.83
C ILE A 87 0.20 12.58 14.79
N ALA A 88 -0.29 11.43 14.32
CA ALA A 88 -0.36 10.20 15.13
C ALA A 88 1.03 9.63 15.46
N GLU A 89 1.97 9.65 14.50
CA GLU A 89 3.36 9.25 14.71
C GLU A 89 4.06 10.14 15.74
N SER A 90 3.84 11.46 15.66
CA SER A 90 4.39 12.44 16.61
C SER A 90 3.89 12.20 18.04
N ARG A 91 2.58 12.00 18.22
CA ARG A 91 1.99 11.68 19.54
C ARG A 91 2.44 10.34 20.11
N THR A 92 2.66 9.35 19.24
CA THR A 92 3.13 8.01 19.66
C THR A 92 4.58 8.07 20.10
N PHE A 93 5.40 8.87 19.41
CA PHE A 93 6.79 9.12 19.76
C PHE A 93 6.92 9.83 21.12
N GLU A 94 6.17 10.92 21.34
CA GLU A 94 6.13 11.62 22.63
C GLU A 94 5.71 10.70 23.79
N LYS A 95 4.64 9.91 23.61
CA LYS A 95 4.20 8.94 24.62
C LYS A 95 5.23 7.84 24.90
N ARG A 96 6.12 7.53 23.95
CA ARG A 96 7.19 6.55 24.12
C ARG A 96 8.38 7.17 24.86
N LEU A 97 8.71 8.43 24.58
CA LEU A 97 9.73 9.18 25.32
C LEU A 97 9.32 9.39 26.78
N LEU A 98 8.07 9.77 27.04
CA LEU A 98 7.55 9.94 28.40
C LEU A 98 7.53 8.64 29.21
N ARG A 99 7.39 7.49 28.54
CA ARG A 99 7.41 6.17 29.19
C ARG A 99 8.83 5.71 29.55
N LEU A 100 9.82 6.10 28.76
CA LEU A 100 11.24 5.83 29.01
C LEU A 100 11.88 6.80 30.02
N ALA A 101 11.21 7.93 30.33
CA ALA A 101 11.66 8.91 31.30
C ALA A 101 11.11 8.67 32.73
N VAL A 102 10.26 7.65 32.90
CA VAL A 102 9.62 7.27 34.17
C VAL A 102 10.19 5.95 34.73
N ASP A 103 11.05 5.27 33.96
CA ASP A 103 11.87 4.12 34.39
C ASP A 103 13.32 4.57 34.65
#